data_AF-C9LTK2-F1
#
_entry.id   AF-C9LTK2-F1
#
_cell.length_a   1.000
_cell.length_b   1.000
_cell.length_c   1.000
_cell.angle_alpha   90.00
_cell.angle_beta   90.00
_cell.angle_gamma   90.00
#
_symmetry.space_group_name_H-M   'P 1'
#
loop_
_entity.id
_entity.type
_entity.pdbx_description
1 polymer ?
#
loop_
_entity_poly.entity_id
_entity_poly.type
_entity_poly.pdbx_seq_one_letter_code
_entity_poly.pdbx_strand_id
1 'polypeptide(L)'
;MGEYLAYFASSDAMILDSVSFMAEYLYVHKPALFLTREGERFNEFGETIASVLYRVAGTDSASVEHFLDVLLESDPLRETRENFFRQVLDYADDHGKSAMQFIYDDIVHAIGV
;
A
#
# COMPACT_ATOMS: atom_id res chain seq x y z
N MET A 1 -2.04 -13.39 9.89
CA MET A 1 -1.54 -12.11 9.34
C MET A 1 -1.04 -11.28 10.52
N GLY A 2 0.14 -10.67 10.38
CA GLY A 2 0.99 -10.28 11.51
C GLY A 2 0.46 -9.13 12.35
N GLU A 3 1.04 -8.94 13.53
CA GLU A 3 0.73 -7.86 14.48
C GLU A 3 0.80 -6.45 13.86
N TYR A 4 1.51 -6.29 12.74
CA TYR A 4 1.70 -5.01 12.08
C TYR A 4 0.47 -4.44 11.39
N LEU A 5 -0.54 -5.25 11.07
CA LEU A 5 -1.78 -4.76 10.46
C LEU A 5 -2.52 -3.79 11.39
N ALA A 6 -2.46 -4.03 12.70
CA ALA A 6 -3.03 -3.12 13.69
C ALA A 6 -2.32 -1.75 13.65
N TYR A 7 -0.99 -1.74 13.47
CA TYR A 7 -0.24 -0.50 13.33
C TYR A 7 -0.65 0.25 12.07
N PHE A 8 -0.80 -0.42 10.92
CA PHE A 8 -1.28 0.22 9.68
C PHE A 8 -2.69 0.82 9.85
N ALA A 9 -3.58 0.08 10.51
CA ALA A 9 -4.94 0.54 10.75
C ALA A 9 -4.98 1.74 11.71
N SER A 10 -4.04 1.82 12.67
CA SER A 10 -3.98 2.89 13.66
C SER A 10 -3.15 4.12 13.26
N SER A 11 -2.23 3.98 12.30
CA SER A 11 -1.37 5.09 11.84
C SER A 11 -2.14 6.10 11.01
N ASP A 12 -1.70 7.36 10.95
CA ASP A 12 -2.24 8.35 10.02
C ASP A 12 -1.59 8.23 8.63
N ALA A 13 -0.31 7.83 8.61
CA ALA A 13 0.49 7.66 7.41
C ALA A 13 1.68 6.73 7.64
N MET A 14 2.38 6.37 6.57
CA MET A 14 3.62 5.58 6.63
C MET A 14 4.74 6.28 5.86
N ILE A 15 5.94 6.29 6.43
CA ILE A 15 7.18 6.61 5.72
C ILE A 15 7.98 5.31 5.63
N LEU A 16 8.41 4.92 4.43
CA LEU A 16 9.10 3.64 4.20
C LEU A 16 10.13 3.73 3.09
N ASP A 17 11.11 2.83 3.12
CA ASP A 17 12.10 2.58 2.06
C ASP A 17 12.04 1.12 1.55
N SER A 18 11.16 0.30 2.13
CA SER A 18 10.99 -1.12 1.80
C SER A 18 9.86 -1.33 0.80
N VAL A 19 10.16 -1.99 -0.31
CA VAL A 19 9.18 -2.31 -1.36
C VAL A 19 8.07 -3.25 -0.85
N SER A 20 8.37 -4.08 0.15
CA SER A 20 7.45 -5.12 0.65
C SER A 20 6.11 -4.55 1.16
N PHE A 21 6.09 -3.33 1.69
CA PHE A 21 4.87 -2.74 2.25
C PHE A 21 4.17 -1.76 1.32
N MET A 22 4.72 -1.47 0.14
CA MET A 22 4.14 -0.50 -0.80
C MET A 22 2.70 -0.85 -1.17
N ALA A 23 2.45 -2.09 -1.59
CA ALA A 23 1.10 -2.56 -1.95
C ALA A 23 0.25 -2.87 -0.71
N GLU A 24 0.83 -3.46 0.33
CA GLU A 24 0.09 -3.87 1.54
C GLU A 24 -0.54 -2.67 2.26
N TYR A 25 0.16 -1.54 2.35
CA TYR A 25 -0.37 -0.36 3.03
C TYR A 25 -1.51 0.32 2.27
N LEU A 26 -1.68 0.06 0.97
CA LEU A 26 -2.79 0.61 0.20
C LEU A 26 -4.16 0.10 0.68
N TYR A 27 -4.21 -1.04 1.37
CA TYR A 27 -5.43 -1.58 1.98
C TYR A 27 -6.01 -0.73 3.11
N VAL A 28 -5.23 0.18 3.71
CA VAL A 28 -5.75 1.12 4.72
C VAL A 28 -6.14 2.47 4.11
N HIS A 29 -5.95 2.66 2.79
CA HIS A 29 -6.31 3.87 2.05
C HIS A 29 -5.66 5.17 2.55
N LYS A 30 -4.56 5.08 3.31
CA LYS A 30 -3.86 6.22 3.92
C LYS A 30 -2.62 6.63 3.11
N PRO A 31 -2.17 7.90 3.23
CA PRO A 31 -0.99 8.37 2.52
C PRO A 31 0.27 7.62 2.98
N ALA A 32 1.17 7.38 2.04
CA ALA A 32 2.49 6.84 2.33
C ALA A 32 3.58 7.55 1.49
N LEU A 33 4.72 7.79 2.13
CA LEU A 33 5.90 8.42 1.57
C LEU A 33 7.01 7.39 1.40
N PHE A 34 7.35 7.10 0.15
CA PHE A 34 8.43 6.20 -0.22
C PHE A 34 9.74 6.96 -0.39
N LEU A 35 10.75 6.59 0.40
CA LEU A 35 12.10 7.16 0.36
C LEU A 35 12.93 6.45 -0.72
N THR A 36 13.27 7.19 -1.77
CA THR A 36 14.02 6.66 -2.91
C THR A 36 15.53 6.77 -2.70
N ARG A 37 16.27 5.91 -3.40
CA ARG A 37 17.74 5.96 -3.50
C ARG A 37 18.19 5.76 -4.95
N GLU A 38 19.41 6.19 -5.26
CA GLU A 38 19.97 5.96 -6.58
C GLU A 38 20.04 4.46 -6.92
N GLY A 39 19.75 4.13 -8.18
CA GLY A 39 19.82 2.77 -8.69
C GLY A 39 18.64 1.87 -8.35
N GLU A 40 17.65 2.38 -7.60
CA GLU A 40 16.38 1.69 -7.39
C GLU A 40 15.63 1.50 -8.71
N ARG A 41 15.07 0.30 -8.89
CA ARG A 41 14.32 -0.08 -10.08
C ARG A 41 13.13 -0.91 -9.68
N PHE A 42 11.97 -0.55 -10.20
CA PHE A 42 10.78 -1.37 -10.10
C PHE A 42 10.55 -2.13 -11.40
N ASN A 43 9.82 -3.25 -11.31
CA ASN A 43 9.17 -3.80 -12.48
C ASN A 43 7.94 -2.95 -12.81
N GLU A 44 7.24 -3.28 -13.89
CA GLU A 44 6.05 -2.54 -14.33
C GLU A 44 5.01 -2.40 -13.21
N PHE A 45 4.72 -3.48 -12.48
CA PHE A 45 3.79 -3.45 -11.36
C PHE A 45 4.27 -2.58 -10.19
N GLY A 46 5.55 -2.60 -9.87
CA GLY A 46 6.11 -1.75 -8.82
C GLY A 46 6.07 -0.27 -9.22
N GLU A 47 6.24 0.06 -10.50
CA GLU A 47 6.08 1.44 -10.99
C GLU A 47 4.63 1.91 -10.88
N THR A 48 3.64 1.04 -11.14
CA THR A 48 2.23 1.42 -10.99
C THR A 48 1.88 1.70 -9.53
N ILE A 49 2.38 0.88 -8.58
CA ILE A 49 2.21 1.14 -7.16
C ILE A 49 2.94 2.43 -6.75
N ALA A 50 4.19 2.60 -7.18
CA ALA A 50 4.98 3.79 -6.85
C ALA A 50 4.32 5.09 -7.34
N SER A 51 3.52 5.03 -8.42
CA SER A 51 2.81 6.19 -8.97
C SER A 51 1.70 6.75 -8.08
N VAL A 52 1.22 5.97 -7.09
CA VAL A 52 0.16 6.39 -6.16
C VAL A 52 0.67 6.66 -4.74
N LEU A 53 1.99 6.65 -4.55
CA LEU A 53 2.68 7.02 -3.32
C LEU A 53 3.35 8.38 -3.48
N TYR A 54 3.54 9.10 -2.36
CA TYR A 54 4.48 10.21 -2.34
C TYR A 54 5.90 9.66 -2.44
N ARG A 55 6.80 10.35 -3.15
CA ARG A 55 8.18 9.90 -3.34
C ARG A 55 9.15 11.06 -3.17
N VAL A 56 10.18 10.84 -2.36
CA VAL A 56 11.26 11.81 -2.14
C VAL A 56 12.58 11.07 -2.03
N ALA A 57 13.70 11.71 -2.34
CA ALA A 57 15.00 11.12 -2.06
C ALA A 57 15.16 10.94 -0.54
N GLY A 58 15.71 9.81 -0.09
CA GLY A 58 15.92 9.54 1.34
C GLY A 58 16.86 10.54 2.03
N THR A 59 17.61 11.33 1.27
CA THR A 59 18.48 12.41 1.74
C THR A 59 17.80 13.78 1.81
N ASP A 60 16.55 13.90 1.35
CA ASP A 60 15.82 15.16 1.29
C ASP A 60 14.89 15.34 2.51
N SER A 61 15.48 15.76 3.63
CA SER A 61 14.74 15.97 4.88
C SER A 61 13.66 17.06 4.76
N ALA A 62 13.88 18.08 3.92
CA ALA A 62 12.93 19.17 3.73
C ALA A 62 11.64 18.69 3.06
N SER A 63 11.75 17.80 2.06
CA SER A 63 10.56 17.21 1.43
C SER A 63 9.85 16.20 2.34
N VAL A 64 10.58 15.51 3.24
CA VAL A 64 9.97 14.68 4.29
C VAL A 64 9.18 15.54 5.28
N GLU A 65 9.72 16.67 5.74
CA GLU A 65 9.01 17.64 6.59
C GLU A 65 7.77 18.20 5.88
N HIS A 66 7.90 18.57 4.60
CA HIS A 66 6.76 19.03 3.81
C HIS A 66 5.64 17.97 3.70
N PHE A 67 6.00 16.69 3.58
CA PHE A 67 5.02 15.62 3.61
C PHE A 67 4.25 15.60 4.94
N LEU A 68 4.97 15.65 6.06
CA LEU A 68 4.38 15.63 7.40
C LEU A 68 3.47 16.83 7.67
N ASP A 69 3.90 18.04 7.31
CA ASP A 69 3.21 19.28 7.70
C ASP A 69 2.08 19.68 6.74
N VAL A 70 2.12 19.26 5.47
CA VAL A 70 1.20 19.76 4.43
C VAL A 70 0.46 18.63 3.73
N LEU A 71 1.19 17.60 3.29
CA LEU A 71 0.60 16.56 2.45
C LEU A 71 -0.24 15.57 3.25
N LEU A 72 0.05 15.37 4.54
CA LEU A 72 -0.81 14.58 5.43
C LEU A 72 -2.21 15.18 5.59
N GLU A 73 -2.31 16.51 5.69
CA GLU A 73 -3.61 17.16 5.85
C GLU A 73 -4.36 17.30 4.52
N SER A 74 -3.66 17.59 3.43
CA SER A 74 -4.28 17.86 2.13
C SER A 74 -4.53 16.60 1.27
N ASP A 75 -3.68 15.58 1.42
CA ASP A 75 -3.66 14.31 0.69
C ASP A 75 -4.19 14.38 -0.76
N PRO A 76 -3.55 15.17 -1.65
CA PRO A 76 -3.98 15.29 -3.04
C PRO A 76 -3.97 13.97 -3.82
N LEU A 77 -3.26 12.94 -3.34
CA LEU A 77 -3.22 11.62 -3.97
C LEU A 77 -4.34 10.68 -3.52
N ARG A 78 -5.19 11.07 -2.56
CA ARG A 78 -6.25 10.21 -2.01
C ARG A 78 -7.12 9.56 -3.09
N GLU A 79 -7.72 10.37 -3.96
CA GLU A 79 -8.63 9.87 -4.99
C GLU A 79 -7.91 8.95 -5.99
N THR A 80 -6.72 9.34 -6.44
CA THR A 80 -5.87 8.52 -7.31
C THR A 80 -5.54 7.17 -6.67
N ARG A 81 -5.16 7.18 -5.39
CA ARG A 81 -4.81 5.99 -4.61
C ARG A 81 -6.00 5.05 -4.42
N GLU A 82 -7.16 5.61 -4.07
CA GLU A 82 -8.40 4.83 -3.91
C GLU A 82 -8.89 4.24 -5.24
N ASN A 83 -8.81 5.00 -6.34
CA ASN A 83 -9.14 4.50 -7.68
C ASN A 83 -8.20 3.36 -8.10
N PHE A 84 -6.90 3.52 -7.89
CA PHE A 84 -5.93 2.47 -8.15
C PHE A 84 -6.22 1.21 -7.33
N PHE A 85 -6.52 1.35 -6.04
CA PHE A 85 -6.84 0.20 -5.19
C PHE A 85 -8.04 -0.57 -5.75
N ARG A 86 -9.15 0.11 -6.04
CA ARG A 86 -10.36 -0.50 -6.62
C ARG A 86 -10.10 -1.22 -7.95
N GLN A 87 -9.19 -0.69 -8.77
CA GLN A 87 -8.93 -1.22 -10.11
C GLN A 87 -7.90 -2.34 -10.15
N VAL A 88 -7.01 -2.43 -9.16
CA VAL A 88 -5.80 -3.26 -9.23
C VAL A 88 -5.66 -4.22 -8.04
N LEU A 89 -6.14 -3.84 -6.86
CA LEU A 89 -5.86 -4.56 -5.61
C LEU A 89 -7.10 -5.10 -4.90
N ASP A 90 -8.32 -4.64 -5.23
CA ASP A 90 -9.55 -5.01 -4.53
C ASP A 90 -10.07 -6.42 -4.92
N TYR A 91 -9.26 -7.42 -4.59
CA TYR A 91 -9.52 -8.82 -4.87
C TYR A 91 -10.85 -9.29 -4.27
N ALA A 92 -11.19 -8.82 -3.07
CA ALA A 92 -12.38 -9.28 -2.38
C ALA A 92 -13.66 -8.77 -3.06
N ASP A 93 -13.67 -7.52 -3.54
CA ASP A 93 -14.78 -6.97 -4.31
C ASP A 93 -14.88 -7.67 -5.68
N ASP A 94 -13.75 -7.84 -6.39
CA ASP A 94 -13.69 -8.47 -7.71
C ASP A 94 -14.20 -9.92 -7.72
N HIS A 95 -13.96 -10.67 -6.63
CA HIS A 95 -14.26 -12.09 -6.56
C HIS A 95 -15.39 -12.46 -5.58
N GLY A 96 -15.94 -11.50 -4.83
CA GLY A 96 -16.99 -11.71 -3.84
C GLY A 96 -16.57 -12.51 -2.60
N LYS A 97 -15.27 -12.85 -2.48
CA LYS A 97 -14.67 -13.60 -1.37
C LYS A 97 -13.21 -13.16 -1.21
N SER A 98 -12.73 -13.20 0.03
CA SER A 98 -11.30 -12.98 0.28
C SER A 98 -10.46 -14.15 -0.24
N ALA A 99 -9.19 -13.88 -0.56
CA ALA A 99 -8.23 -14.93 -0.92
C ALA A 99 -8.10 -16.00 0.18
N MET A 100 -8.17 -15.58 1.45
CA MET A 100 -8.18 -16.51 2.59
C MET A 100 -9.39 -17.46 2.54
N GLN A 101 -10.57 -16.95 2.22
CA GLN A 101 -11.77 -17.78 2.11
C GLN A 101 -11.66 -18.77 0.96
N PHE A 102 -11.15 -18.36 -0.21
CA PHE A 102 -10.90 -19.28 -1.33
C PHE A 102 -9.93 -20.40 -0.95
N ILE A 103 -8.78 -20.04 -0.36
CA ILE A 103 -7.79 -21.03 0.07
C ILE A 103 -8.37 -21.99 1.12
N TYR A 104 -9.14 -21.46 2.08
CA TYR A 104 -9.81 -22.27 3.09
C TYR A 104 -10.81 -23.25 2.45
N ASP A 105 -11.71 -22.75 1.60
CA ASP A 105 -12.71 -23.56 0.90
C ASP A 105 -12.04 -24.66 0.05
N ASP A 106 -10.96 -24.31 -0.67
CA ASP A 106 -10.19 -25.26 -1.49
C ASP A 106 -9.54 -26.36 -0.65
N ILE A 107 -8.95 -26.00 0.50
CA ILE A 107 -8.34 -26.98 1.41
C ILE A 107 -9.41 -27.90 2.00
N VAL A 108 -10.53 -27.33 2.48
CA VAL A 108 -11.66 -28.08 3.05
C VAL A 108 -12.24 -29.05 2.02
N HIS A 109 -12.44 -28.57 0.79
CA HIS A 109 -12.88 -29.40 -0.33
C HIS A 109 -11.89 -30.54 -0.64
N ALA A 110 -10.58 -30.23 -0.67
CA ALA A 110 -9.54 -31.22 -0.98
C ALA A 110 -9.43 -32.33 0.07
N ILE A 111 -9.77 -32.05 1.33
CA ILE A 111 -9.73 -33.04 2.42
C ILE A 111 -11.10 -33.67 2.74
N GLY A 112 -12.17 -33.24 2.07
CA GLY A 112 -13.51 -33.84 2.14
C GLY A 112 -14.27 -33.61 3.45
N VAL A 113 -14.06 -32.47 4.10
CA VAL A 113 -14.81 -32.03 5.31
C VAL A 113 -15.73 -30.86 5.03
#